data_AF-A0A933W6E8-F1
#
_entry.id   AF-A0A933W6E8-F1
#
_cell.length_a   1.000
_cell.length_b   1.000
_cell.length_c   1.000
_cell.angle_alpha   90.00
_cell.angle_beta   90.00
_cell.angle_gamma   90.00
#
_symmetry.space_group_name_H-M   'P 1'
#
loop_
_entity.id
_entity.type
_entity.pdbx_description
1 polymer ?
#
loop_
_entity_poly.entity_id
_entity_poly.type
_entity_poly.pdbx_seq_one_letter_code
_entity_poly.pdbx_strand_id
1 'polypeptide(L)'
;ELASAGLGSQVLSTEIILNTKDIPKDNEYVIGILTFNVLNALLYVVSDGVMNPHDNYGDIEMMDKAGLDRDYVGTFLVVHSLYTIYRAYYKTDIPVYLTMNKNEIKMGVTILRW
;
A
#
# COMPACT_ATOMS: atom_id res chain seq x y z
N GLU A 1 -8.31 -5.56 14.74
CA GLU A 1 -9.39 -5.02 13.88
C GLU A 1 -9.10 -3.61 13.36
N LEU A 2 -8.54 -2.69 14.15
CA LEU A 2 -8.43 -1.27 13.76
C LEU A 2 -7.30 -0.92 12.78
N ALA A 3 -6.14 -1.59 12.80
CA ALA A 3 -5.01 -1.10 12.01
C ALA A 3 -4.64 -1.95 10.77
N SER A 4 -5.16 -3.18 10.60
CA SER A 4 -5.24 -3.83 9.27
C SER A 4 -6.20 -3.11 8.31
N ALA A 5 -7.32 -2.61 8.83
CA ALA A 5 -8.20 -1.69 8.10
C ALA A 5 -7.51 -0.34 7.81
N GLY A 6 -6.65 0.11 8.72
CA GLY A 6 -5.80 1.29 8.54
C GLY A 6 -4.82 1.17 7.36
N LEU A 7 -4.14 0.04 7.21
CA LEU A 7 -3.24 -0.21 6.07
C LEU A 7 -4.02 -0.36 4.76
N GLY A 8 -5.11 -1.13 4.77
CA GLY A 8 -5.95 -1.31 3.59
C GLY A 8 -6.55 0.02 3.07
N SER A 9 -7.00 0.90 3.97
CA SER A 9 -7.53 2.22 3.61
C SER A 9 -6.47 3.16 3.04
N GLN A 10 -5.23 3.10 3.51
CA GLN A 10 -4.12 3.88 2.94
C GLN A 10 -3.77 3.42 1.52
N VAL A 11 -3.74 2.11 1.30
CA VAL A 11 -3.54 1.53 -0.03
C VAL A 11 -4.67 1.93 -0.97
N LEU A 12 -5.94 1.76 -0.56
CA LEU A 12 -7.10 2.13 -1.38
C LEU A 12 -7.17 3.63 -1.66
N SER A 13 -6.91 4.49 -0.67
CA SER A 13 -6.91 5.94 -0.88
C SER A 13 -5.82 6.38 -1.86
N THR A 14 -4.63 5.77 -1.79
CA THR A 14 -3.54 6.00 -2.75
C THR A 14 -3.98 5.66 -4.16
N GLU A 15 -4.62 4.51 -4.35
CA GLU A 15 -5.11 4.09 -5.66
C GLU A 15 -6.26 4.95 -6.18
N ILE A 16 -7.17 5.41 -5.32
CA ILE A 16 -8.22 6.36 -5.72
C ILE A 16 -7.58 7.66 -6.23
N ILE A 17 -6.60 8.20 -5.50
CA ILE A 17 -5.88 9.42 -5.88
C ILE A 17 -5.18 9.26 -7.23
N LEU A 18 -4.45 8.16 -7.42
CA LEU A 18 -3.66 7.94 -8.62
C LEU A 18 -4.50 7.54 -9.84
N ASN A 19 -5.64 6.88 -9.66
CA ASN A 19 -6.51 6.44 -10.76
C ASN A 19 -7.59 7.47 -11.15
N THR A 20 -7.86 8.46 -10.30
CA THR A 20 -8.85 9.52 -10.60
C THR A 20 -8.20 10.66 -11.37
N LYS A 21 -8.71 10.96 -12.57
CA LYS A 21 -8.17 12.04 -13.42
C LYS A 21 -8.40 13.43 -12.83
N ASP A 22 -9.53 13.62 -12.16
CA ASP A 22 -9.96 14.92 -11.64
C ASP A 22 -9.25 15.36 -10.36
N ILE A 23 -8.44 14.49 -9.75
CA ILE A 23 -7.65 14.84 -8.56
C ILE A 23 -6.35 15.53 -9.01
N PRO A 24 -6.07 16.77 -8.54
CA PRO A 24 -4.87 17.52 -8.89
C PRO A 24 -3.64 16.96 -8.16
N LYS A 25 -2.89 16.08 -8.85
CA LYS A 25 -1.74 15.34 -8.29
C LYS A 25 -0.52 16.21 -7.97
N ASP A 26 -0.52 17.45 -8.45
CA ASP A 26 0.46 18.50 -8.19
C ASP A 26 0.12 19.38 -6.98
N ASN A 27 -1.07 19.20 -6.38
CA ASN A 27 -1.46 19.90 -5.16
C ASN A 27 -0.66 19.38 -3.96
N GLU A 28 -0.10 20.30 -3.16
CA GLU A 28 0.70 19.99 -1.96
C GLU A 28 -0.04 19.08 -0.97
N TYR A 29 -1.36 19.24 -0.83
CA TYR A 29 -2.19 18.40 0.03
C TYR A 29 -2.28 16.95 -0.49
N VAL A 30 -2.42 16.77 -1.80
CA VAL A 30 -2.46 15.45 -2.44
C VAL A 30 -1.10 14.77 -2.34
N ILE A 31 -0.02 15.52 -2.56
CA ILE A 31 1.36 15.05 -2.38
C ILE A 31 1.60 14.66 -0.91
N GLY A 32 1.10 15.45 0.04
CA GLY A 32 1.17 15.17 1.47
C GLY A 32 0.50 13.85 1.85
N ILE A 33 -0.71 13.60 1.34
CA ILE A 33 -1.43 12.33 1.57
C ILE A 33 -0.67 11.14 0.96
N LEU A 34 -0.23 11.25 -0.30
CA LEU A 34 0.53 10.19 -0.96
C LEU A 34 1.83 9.88 -0.21
N THR A 35 2.54 10.92 0.23
CA THR A 35 3.78 10.80 1.02
C THR A 35 3.52 10.15 2.37
N PHE A 36 2.45 10.56 3.07
CA PHE A 36 2.06 9.95 4.34
C PHE A 36 1.74 8.47 4.19
N ASN A 37 0.94 8.09 3.19
CA ASN A 37 0.57 6.70 2.93
C ASN A 37 1.80 5.83 2.64
N VAL A 38 2.73 6.31 1.83
CA VAL A 38 4.00 5.63 1.52
C VAL A 38 4.88 5.50 2.75
N LEU A 39 5.13 6.60 3.47
CA LEU A 39 6.00 6.61 4.64
C LEU A 39 5.45 5.72 5.74
N ASN A 40 4.15 5.79 6.01
CA ASN A 40 3.53 5.00 7.05
C ASN A 40 3.60 3.49 6.72
N ALA A 41 3.34 3.11 5.46
CA ALA A 41 3.50 1.72 5.01
C ALA A 41 4.95 1.22 5.18
N LEU A 42 5.95 2.02 4.79
CA LEU A 42 7.36 1.64 4.93
C LEU A 42 7.81 1.59 6.39
N LEU A 43 7.41 2.55 7.22
CA LEU A 43 7.67 2.54 8.67
C LEU A 43 7.04 1.31 9.32
N TYR A 44 5.86 0.89 8.86
CA TYR A 44 5.22 -0.33 9.33
C TYR A 44 6.08 -1.56 9.04
N VAL A 45 6.57 -1.71 7.81
CA VAL A 45 7.44 -2.83 7.40
C VAL A 45 8.78 -2.81 8.14
N VAL A 46 9.40 -1.64 8.32
CA VAL A 46 10.68 -1.50 9.04
C VAL A 46 10.52 -1.80 10.53
N SER A 47 9.46 -1.28 11.15
CA SER A 47 9.18 -1.54 12.56
C SER A 47 8.99 -3.04 12.79
N ASP A 48 8.24 -3.68 11.92
CA ASP A 48 7.87 -5.09 12.01
C ASP A 48 9.01 -6.05 11.65
N GLY A 49 9.84 -5.73 10.65
CA GLY A 49 10.91 -6.63 10.19
C GLY A 49 12.28 -6.38 10.85
N VAL A 50 12.53 -5.17 11.38
CA VAL A 50 13.87 -4.75 11.83
C VAL A 50 13.90 -4.29 13.28
N MET A 51 12.99 -3.39 13.67
CA MET A 51 13.06 -2.80 15.01
C MET A 51 12.47 -3.70 16.09
N ASN A 52 11.35 -4.36 15.79
CA ASN A 52 10.58 -5.15 16.74
C ASN A 52 10.14 -6.50 16.14
N PRO A 53 11.06 -7.35 15.63
CA PRO A 53 10.71 -8.61 14.96
C PRO A 53 10.03 -9.65 15.85
N HIS A 54 10.08 -9.46 17.18
CA HIS A 54 9.43 -10.31 18.18
C HIS A 54 8.26 -9.64 18.89
N ASP A 55 8.08 -8.33 18.68
CA ASP A 55 6.95 -7.58 19.20
C ASP A 55 5.92 -7.56 18.07
N ASN A 56 4.98 -8.50 18.16
CA ASN A 56 3.85 -8.60 17.25
C ASN A 56 3.02 -7.30 17.34
N TYR A 57 3.37 -6.30 16.53
CA TYR A 57 2.50 -5.16 16.31
C TYR A 57 1.16 -5.70 15.80
N GLY A 58 0.11 -5.43 16.57
CA GLY A 58 -1.12 -6.22 16.59
C GLY A 58 -1.91 -6.36 15.28
N ASP A 59 -1.48 -5.78 14.16
CA ASP A 59 -2.14 -5.96 12.86
C ASP A 59 -1.54 -7.06 12.00
N ILE A 60 -0.22 -7.28 12.09
CA ILE A 60 0.43 -8.36 11.36
C ILE A 60 0.11 -9.70 12.02
N GLU A 61 0.01 -9.73 13.35
CA GLU A 61 -0.53 -10.89 14.08
C GLU A 61 -2.01 -11.14 13.74
N MET A 62 -2.78 -10.10 13.41
CA MET A 62 -4.17 -10.25 12.94
C MET A 62 -4.25 -10.75 11.49
N MET A 63 -3.29 -10.36 10.63
CA MET A 63 -3.18 -10.87 9.26
C MET A 63 -2.69 -12.32 9.25
N ASP A 64 -1.74 -12.67 10.11
CA ASP A 64 -1.32 -14.06 10.36
C ASP A 64 -2.49 -14.90 10.91
N LYS A 65 -3.26 -14.37 11.87
CA LYS A 65 -4.53 -15.00 12.33
C LYS A 65 -5.60 -15.09 11.25
N ALA A 66 -5.56 -14.24 10.23
CA ALA A 66 -6.45 -14.31 9.06
C ALA A 66 -5.94 -15.29 7.98
N GLY A 67 -4.78 -15.93 8.18
CA GLY A 67 -4.15 -16.86 7.23
C GLY A 67 -3.30 -16.17 6.16
N LEU A 68 -2.98 -14.89 6.33
CA LEU A 68 -2.11 -14.13 5.45
C LEU A 68 -0.72 -14.02 6.07
N ASP A 69 0.25 -14.60 5.39
CA ASP A 69 1.64 -14.59 5.81
C ASP A 69 2.19 -13.15 5.88
N ARG A 70 2.77 -12.84 7.05
CA ARG A 70 3.41 -11.56 7.40
C ARG A 70 4.39 -11.07 6.33
N ASP A 71 5.19 -11.97 5.78
CA ASP A 71 6.21 -11.62 4.80
C ASP A 71 5.59 -11.19 3.46
N TYR A 72 4.45 -11.80 3.09
CA TYR A 72 3.70 -11.39 1.90
C TYR A 72 3.07 -10.01 2.06
N VAL A 73 2.53 -9.71 3.24
CA VAL A 73 1.97 -8.38 3.55
C VAL A 73 3.07 -7.32 3.50
N GLY A 74 4.21 -7.59 4.14
CA GLY A 74 5.36 -6.67 4.13
C GLY A 74 5.87 -6.42 2.71
N THR A 75 6.06 -7.48 1.94
CA THR A 75 6.48 -7.39 0.53
C THR A 75 5.47 -6.59 -0.29
N PHE A 76 4.18 -6.85 -0.10
CA PHE A 76 3.11 -6.12 -0.77
C PHE A 76 3.15 -4.61 -0.48
N LEU A 77 3.29 -4.22 0.79
CA LEU A 77 3.35 -2.81 1.19
C LEU A 77 4.57 -2.10 0.59
N VAL A 78 5.72 -2.76 0.55
CA VAL A 78 6.93 -2.23 -0.09
C VAL A 78 6.73 -2.05 -1.59
N VAL A 79 6.24 -3.07 -2.29
CA VAL A 79 6.00 -3.02 -3.74
C VAL A 79 4.98 -1.95 -4.09
N HIS A 80 3.87 -1.88 -3.35
CA HIS A 80 2.86 -0.84 -3.52
C HIS A 80 3.44 0.57 -3.34
N SER A 81 4.26 0.75 -2.31
CA SER A 81 4.90 2.04 -2.00
C SER A 81 5.87 2.47 -3.11
N LEU A 82 6.74 1.56 -3.57
CA LEU A 82 7.67 1.81 -4.68
C LEU A 82 6.91 2.15 -5.98
N TYR A 83 5.83 1.44 -6.25
CA TYR A 83 5.02 1.69 -7.45
C TYR A 83 4.24 3.01 -7.37
N THR A 84 3.75 3.36 -6.19
CA THR A 84 3.13 4.66 -5.90
C THR A 84 4.11 5.80 -6.18
N ILE A 85 5.34 5.70 -5.64
CA ILE A 85 6.40 6.68 -5.87
C ILE A 85 6.71 6.79 -7.37
N TYR A 86 6.87 5.66 -8.06
CA TYR A 86 7.12 5.63 -9.49
C TYR A 86 6.02 6.37 -10.28
N ARG A 87 4.75 6.07 -10.01
CA ARG A 87 3.61 6.71 -10.70
C ARG A 87 3.50 8.19 -10.40
N ALA A 88 3.75 8.60 -9.16
CA ALA A 88 3.75 9.99 -8.76
C ALA A 88 4.88 10.78 -9.44
N TYR A 89 6.10 10.19 -9.50
CA TYR A 89 7.27 10.84 -10.10
C TYR A 89 7.17 10.95 -11.62
N TYR A 90 6.80 9.86 -12.31
CA TYR A 90 6.69 9.84 -13.78
C TYR A 90 5.33 10.31 -14.29
N LYS A 91 4.40 10.68 -13.40
CA LYS A 91 3.03 11.12 -13.74
C LYS A 91 2.30 10.14 -14.65
N THR A 92 2.43 8.84 -14.36
CA THR A 92 1.85 7.78 -15.19
C THR A 92 0.50 7.30 -14.63
N ASP A 93 -0.50 7.21 -15.50
CA ASP A 93 -1.86 6.76 -15.15
C ASP A 93 -2.03 5.23 -15.23
N ILE A 94 -0.96 4.45 -15.06
CA ILE A 94 -1.06 2.98 -15.17
C ILE A 94 -1.95 2.45 -14.05
N PRO A 95 -3.14 1.91 -14.35
CA PRO A 95 -4.07 1.48 -13.33
C PRO A 95 -3.56 0.21 -12.64
N VAL A 96 -3.67 0.22 -11.31
CA VAL A 96 -3.39 -0.95 -10.46
C VAL A 96 -4.72 -1.50 -9.98
N TYR A 97 -4.87 -2.81 -10.05
CA TYR A 97 -6.00 -3.52 -9.46
C TYR A 97 -5.51 -4.32 -8.29
N LEU A 98 -6.30 -4.26 -7.23
CA LEU A 98 -6.06 -4.95 -5.99
C LEU A 98 -7.20 -5.93 -5.76
N THR A 99 -6.86 -7.20 -5.59
CA THR A 99 -7.82 -8.23 -5.23
C THR A 99 -7.31 -8.94 -4.00
N MET A 100 -8.14 -8.99 -2.96
CA MET A 100 -7.85 -9.72 -1.74
C MET A 100 -8.85 -10.85 -1.57
N ASN A 101 -8.34 -12.07 -1.45
CA ASN A 101 -9.09 -13.25 -1.02
C ASN A 101 -8.53 -13.71 0.33
N LYS A 102 -9.22 -14.62 1.02
CA LYS A 102 -8.83 -15.17 2.33
C LYS A 102 -7.35 -15.57 2.44
N ASN A 103 -6.75 -16.01 1.32
CA ASN A 103 -5.38 -16.54 1.30
C ASN A 103 -4.44 -15.81 0.32
N GLU A 104 -4.90 -14.77 -0.39
CA GLU A 104 -4.10 -14.13 -1.44
C GLU A 104 -4.38 -12.63 -1.53
N ILE A 105 -3.30 -11.84 -1.58
CA ILE A 105 -3.33 -10.45 -2.04
C ILE A 105 -2.71 -10.42 -3.43
N LYS A 106 -3.50 -10.06 -4.45
CA LYS A 106 -3.05 -9.89 -5.84
C LYS A 106 -3.00 -8.42 -6.18
N MET A 107 -1.86 -7.99 -6.70
CA MET A 107 -1.68 -6.71 -7.35
C MET A 107 -1.42 -6.96 -8.83
N GLY A 108 -2.26 -6.41 -9.70
CA GLY A 108 -2.08 -6.43 -11.14
C GLY A 108 -1.94 -5.02 -11.69
N VAL A 109 -1.10 -4.85 -12.71
CA VAL A 109 -1.02 -3.61 -13.48
C VAL A 109 -1.54 -3.89 -14.89
N THR A 110 -2.45 -3.06 -15.40
CA THR A 110 -2.81 -3.13 -16.82
C THR A 110 -1.93 -2.16 -17.57
N ILE A 111 -1.02 -2.71 -18.37
CA ILE A 111 -0.35 -1.93 -19.42
C ILE A 111 -1.33 -1.88 -20.59
N LEU A 112 -2.09 -0.78 -20.70
CA LEU A 112 -2.83 -0.50 -21.91
C LEU A 112 -1.79 -0.27 -23.03
N ARG A 113 -1.61 -1.26 -23.91
CA ARG A 113 -0.87 -1.08 -25.16
C ARG A 113 -1.66 -0.08 -26.01
N TRP A 114 -1.05 1.08 -26.25
CA TRP A 114 -1.45 2.03 -27.29
C TRP A 114 -0.95 1.54 -28.65
#